data_AF-A0A6L3X3P4-F1
#
_entry.id   AF-A0A6L3X3P4-F1
#
_cell.length_a   1.000
_cell.length_b   1.000
_cell.length_c   1.000
_cell.angle_alpha   90.00
_cell.angle_beta   90.00
_cell.angle_gamma   90.00
#
_symmetry.space_group_name_H-M   'P 1'
#
loop_
_entity.id
_entity.type
_entity.pdbx_description
1 polymer ?
#
loop_
_entity_poly.entity_id
_entity_poly.type
_entity_poly.pdbx_seq_one_letter_code
_entity_poly.pdbx_strand_id
1 'polypeptide(L)'
;VKALLAEHDVQIVITDDGLQHYALARDKEIVVIDGVRRFGNGWWLPAGPMRERASRLKSVDAVIVNGGEARAGEIPMHLRPGQAVNMLTGERKDVAQLEHLVAMAGIGHPPRFFATLEQCGARLEKRVPLADHQALVAEEVERLAAPG
;
A
#
# COMPACT_ATOMS: atom_id res chain seq x y z
N VAL A 1 -2.23 24.23 -0.44
CA VAL A 1 -3.69 24.46 -0.44
C VAL A 1 -4.10 25.77 -1.13
N LYS A 2 -3.43 26.91 -0.90
CA LYS A 2 -3.77 28.22 -1.51
C LYS A 2 -4.00 28.19 -3.04
N ALA A 3 -3.15 27.51 -3.80
CA ALA A 3 -3.31 27.39 -5.25
C ALA A 3 -4.62 26.65 -5.63
N LEU A 4 -4.93 25.54 -4.96
CA LEU A 4 -6.16 24.78 -5.19
C LEU A 4 -7.42 25.62 -4.92
N LEU A 5 -7.40 26.43 -3.85
CA LEU A 5 -8.52 27.31 -3.50
C LEU A 5 -8.67 28.50 -4.44
N ALA A 6 -7.60 28.89 -5.15
CA ALA A 6 -7.66 29.99 -6.11
C ALA A 6 -8.29 29.56 -7.44
N GLU A 7 -8.17 28.27 -7.80
CA GLU A 7 -8.60 27.75 -9.10
C GLU A 7 -9.89 26.92 -9.03
N HIS A 8 -10.29 26.49 -7.84
CA HIS A 8 -11.43 25.59 -7.65
C HIS A 8 -12.26 25.94 -6.42
N ASP A 9 -13.56 25.68 -6.50
CA ASP A 9 -14.47 25.70 -5.34
C ASP A 9 -14.32 24.39 -4.54
N VAL A 10 -13.28 24.33 -3.72
CA VAL A 10 -12.93 23.14 -2.94
C VAL A 10 -13.70 23.12 -1.62
N GLN A 11 -14.47 22.06 -1.41
CA GLN A 11 -15.21 21.85 -0.15
C GLN A 11 -14.41 21.03 0.87
N ILE A 12 -13.57 20.09 0.39
CA ILE A 12 -12.78 19.17 1.23
C ILE A 12 -11.42 18.98 0.59
N VAL A 13 -10.37 19.00 1.42
CA VAL A 13 -9.01 18.63 1.02
C VAL A 13 -8.64 17.33 1.74
N ILE A 14 -8.19 16.34 0.97
CA ILE A 14 -7.61 15.11 1.51
C ILE A 14 -6.12 15.14 1.24
N THR A 15 -5.32 15.01 2.30
CA THR A 15 -3.87 14.91 2.17
C THR A 15 -3.43 13.48 2.40
N ASP A 16 -2.93 12.86 1.33
CA ASP A 16 -2.20 11.60 1.45
C ASP A 16 -0.88 11.84 2.20
N ASP A 17 -0.55 10.98 3.16
CA ASP A 17 0.64 11.09 4.02
C ASP A 17 0.85 12.46 4.74
N GLY A 18 -0.22 13.20 5.01
CA GLY A 18 -0.15 14.54 5.60
C GLY A 18 0.13 14.60 7.12
N LEU A 19 0.11 13.47 7.83
CA LEU A 19 0.11 13.45 9.30
C LEU A 19 1.38 14.04 9.93
N GLN A 20 2.55 13.77 9.34
CA GLN A 20 3.81 14.32 9.82
C GLN A 20 4.04 15.79 9.37
N HIS A 21 3.19 16.33 8.49
CA HIS A 21 3.30 17.71 8.05
C HIS A 21 2.59 18.66 9.01
N TYR A 22 3.17 18.87 10.20
CA TYR A 22 2.55 19.65 11.28
C TYR A 22 2.17 21.10 10.93
N ALA A 23 2.85 21.72 9.97
CA ALA A 23 2.54 23.08 9.53
C ALA A 23 1.23 23.17 8.73
N LEU A 24 0.74 22.05 8.22
CA LEU A 24 -0.55 21.98 7.54
C LEU A 24 -1.67 21.84 8.58
N ALA A 25 -2.54 22.85 8.65
CA ALA A 25 -3.76 22.77 9.45
C ALA A 25 -4.66 21.64 8.95
N ARG A 26 -5.24 20.87 9.89
CA ARG A 26 -6.13 19.74 9.62
C ARG A 26 -7.29 19.76 10.62
N ASP A 27 -8.51 19.68 10.12
CA ASP A 27 -9.72 19.57 10.95
C ASP A 27 -9.96 18.14 11.43
N LYS A 28 -9.50 17.16 10.64
CA LYS A 28 -9.62 15.72 10.90
C LYS A 28 -8.34 14.99 10.58
N GLU A 29 -7.98 14.05 11.45
CA GLU A 29 -6.83 13.18 11.29
C GLU A 29 -7.26 11.72 11.33
N ILE A 30 -6.92 10.99 10.26
CA ILE A 30 -7.17 9.57 10.11
C ILE A 30 -5.81 8.88 9.99
N VAL A 31 -5.54 7.93 10.88
CA VAL A 31 -4.29 7.15 10.85
C VAL A 31 -4.58 5.76 10.32
N VAL A 32 -3.77 5.30 9.38
CA VAL A 32 -3.78 3.90 8.94
C VAL A 32 -2.63 3.15 9.61
N ILE A 33 -2.92 2.01 10.23
CA ILE A 33 -1.92 1.10 10.77
C ILE A 33 -2.02 -0.28 10.11
N ASP A 34 -0.89 -0.97 9.96
CA ASP A 34 -0.87 -2.37 9.52
C ASP A 34 -1.42 -3.25 10.65
N GLY A 35 -2.48 -4.02 10.40
CA GLY A 35 -3.13 -4.81 11.45
C GLY A 35 -2.36 -6.07 11.87
N VAL A 36 -1.41 -6.52 11.05
CA VAL A 36 -0.58 -7.71 11.35
C VAL A 36 0.70 -7.29 12.06
N ARG A 37 1.43 -6.34 11.47
CA ARG A 37 2.72 -5.85 12.00
C ARG A 37 2.55 -4.85 13.12
N ARG A 38 1.42 -4.13 13.16
CA ARG A 38 1.14 -3.04 14.10
C ARG A 38 2.29 -2.02 14.09
N PHE A 39 3.06 -1.92 15.18
CA PHE A 39 4.19 -1.00 15.31
C PHE A 39 5.56 -1.65 15.08
N GLY A 40 5.59 -2.86 14.53
CA GLY A 40 6.82 -3.62 14.31
C GLY A 40 7.56 -3.92 15.62
N ASN A 41 8.81 -3.49 15.72
CA ASN A 41 9.64 -3.71 16.89
C ASN A 41 9.46 -2.65 18.00
N GLY A 42 8.53 -1.70 17.85
CA GLY A 42 8.24 -0.65 18.83
C GLY A 42 9.27 0.47 18.93
N TRP A 43 10.33 0.41 18.12
CA TRP A 43 11.37 1.45 18.06
C TRP A 43 11.07 2.47 16.98
N TRP A 44 11.62 3.67 17.15
CA TRP A 44 11.54 4.73 16.15
C TRP A 44 12.68 4.62 15.16
N LEU A 45 12.55 5.31 14.03
CA LEU A 45 13.63 5.43 13.06
C LEU A 45 14.91 5.98 13.75
N PRO A 46 16.10 5.42 13.45
CA PRO A 46 16.35 4.32 12.51
C PRO A 46 16.25 2.90 13.10
N ALA A 47 16.12 2.76 14.43
CA ALA A 47 16.10 1.46 15.11
C ALA A 47 14.82 0.64 14.85
N GLY A 48 13.75 1.28 14.38
CA GLY A 48 12.47 0.65 14.03
C GLY A 48 11.65 1.49 13.05
N PRO A 49 10.47 1.00 12.65
CA PRO A 49 9.70 1.59 11.55
C PRO A 49 8.87 2.82 11.96
N MET A 50 8.76 3.12 13.26
CA MET A 50 7.86 4.18 13.73
C MET A 50 8.45 5.58 13.46
N ARG A 51 7.61 6.48 12.91
CA ARG A 51 7.94 7.90 12.74
C ARG A 51 7.49 8.76 13.93
N GLU A 52 6.52 8.26 14.70
CA GLU A 52 5.90 8.96 15.82
C GLU A 52 5.56 7.97 16.95
N ARG A 53 5.31 8.49 18.15
CA ARG A 53 4.86 7.70 19.30
C ARG A 53 3.51 7.05 19.03
N ALA A 54 3.34 5.80 19.44
CA ALA A 54 2.03 5.13 19.43
C ALA A 54 0.96 5.88 20.24
N SER A 55 1.36 6.69 21.24
CA SER A 55 0.43 7.55 21.98
C SER A 55 -0.28 8.58 21.12
N ARG A 56 0.25 8.91 19.93
CA ARG A 56 -0.37 9.83 18.97
C ARG A 56 -1.75 9.35 18.51
N LEU A 57 -1.99 8.04 18.52
CA LEU A 57 -3.28 7.46 18.18
C LEU A 57 -4.41 7.88 19.14
N LYS A 58 -4.08 8.42 20.33
CA LYS A 58 -5.08 8.90 21.28
C LYS A 58 -5.66 10.27 20.92
N SER A 59 -5.02 11.01 20.01
CA SER A 59 -5.42 12.37 19.65
C SER A 59 -5.89 12.51 18.21
N VAL A 60 -6.05 11.41 17.48
CA VAL A 60 -6.59 11.39 16.12
C VAL A 60 -8.07 11.04 16.15
N ASP A 61 -8.79 11.44 15.11
CA ASP A 61 -10.24 11.22 15.03
C ASP A 61 -10.61 9.78 14.69
N ALA A 62 -9.76 9.08 13.94
CA ALA A 62 -9.99 7.69 13.55
C ALA A 62 -8.69 6.91 13.35
N VAL A 63 -8.75 5.63 13.69
CA VAL A 63 -7.69 4.65 13.42
C VAL A 63 -8.25 3.57 12.50
N ILE A 64 -7.71 3.49 11.29
CA ILE A 64 -8.01 2.45 10.31
C ILE A 64 -6.93 1.36 10.42
N VAL A 65 -7.36 0.11 10.43
CA VAL A 65 -6.47 -1.06 10.51
C VAL A 65 -6.52 -1.82 9.19
N ASN A 66 -5.40 -1.79 8.46
CA ASN A 66 -5.28 -2.44 7.16
C ASN A 66 -4.85 -3.90 7.31
N GLY A 67 -5.78 -4.83 7.05
CA GLY A 67 -5.58 -6.27 7.29
C GLY A 67 -5.55 -6.63 8.78
N GLY A 68 -5.28 -7.91 9.10
CA GLY A 68 -5.24 -8.38 10.49
C GLY A 68 -6.57 -8.24 11.24
N GLU A 69 -6.49 -8.18 12.58
CA GLU A 69 -7.64 -8.01 13.46
C GLU A 69 -7.68 -6.58 14.02
N ALA A 70 -8.82 -5.90 13.83
CA ALA A 70 -9.08 -4.59 14.42
C ALA A 70 -9.44 -4.75 15.91
N ARG A 71 -8.94 -3.84 16.75
CA ARG A 71 -9.26 -3.79 18.18
C ARG A 71 -10.47 -2.88 18.42
N ALA A 72 -10.97 -2.88 19.66
CA ALA A 72 -12.05 -1.98 20.06
C ALA A 72 -11.68 -0.51 19.77
N GLY A 73 -12.57 0.20 19.08
CA GLY A 73 -12.38 1.60 18.67
C GLY A 73 -11.61 1.77 17.36
N GLU A 74 -11.17 0.69 16.71
CA GLU A 74 -10.49 0.74 15.41
C GLU A 74 -11.44 0.34 14.27
N ILE A 75 -11.25 0.93 13.10
CA ILE A 75 -12.05 0.67 11.90
C ILE A 75 -11.30 -0.37 11.04
N PRO A 76 -11.86 -1.56 10.79
CA PRO A 76 -11.22 -2.55 9.95
C PRO A 76 -11.25 -2.13 8.47
N MET A 77 -10.12 -2.27 7.79
CA MET A 77 -9.99 -2.14 6.34
C MET A 77 -9.52 -3.48 5.76
N HIS A 78 -10.33 -4.01 4.85
CA HIS A 78 -10.04 -5.26 4.14
C HIS A 78 -9.76 -4.96 2.68
N LEU A 79 -8.59 -5.41 2.21
CA LEU A 79 -8.30 -5.43 0.78
C LEU A 79 -9.08 -6.59 0.15
N ARG A 80 -9.90 -6.28 -0.87
CA ARG A 80 -10.56 -7.27 -1.71
C ARG A 80 -9.92 -7.22 -3.10
N PRO A 81 -9.11 -8.22 -3.47
CA PRO A 81 -8.50 -8.27 -4.80
C PRO A 81 -9.57 -8.31 -5.89
N GLY A 82 -9.33 -7.55 -6.96
CA GLY A 82 -10.17 -7.57 -8.16
C GLY A 82 -9.58 -8.46 -9.26
N GLN A 83 -10.11 -8.29 -10.47
CA GLN A 83 -9.59 -8.95 -11.67
C GLN A 83 -8.22 -8.38 -12.07
N ALA A 84 -7.39 -9.23 -12.67
CA ALA A 84 -6.19 -8.78 -13.36
C ALA A 84 -6.58 -8.00 -14.62
N VAL A 85 -5.89 -6.90 -14.89
CA VAL A 85 -6.13 -6.04 -16.05
C VAL A 85 -4.88 -6.04 -16.92
N ASN A 86 -5.01 -6.43 -18.18
CA ASN A 86 -3.96 -6.25 -19.17
C ASN A 86 -3.81 -4.75 -19.48
N MET A 87 -2.64 -4.18 -19.19
CA MET A 87 -2.40 -2.74 -19.33
C MET A 87 -2.40 -2.24 -20.80
N LEU A 88 -2.17 -3.12 -21.77
CA LEU A 88 -2.18 -2.78 -23.19
C LEU A 88 -3.57 -2.90 -23.81
N THR A 89 -4.29 -3.97 -23.48
CA THR A 89 -5.58 -4.29 -24.14
C THR A 89 -6.80 -3.89 -23.30
N GLY A 90 -6.63 -3.66 -22.00
CA GLY A 90 -7.72 -3.44 -21.05
C GLY A 90 -8.53 -4.70 -20.72
N GLU A 91 -8.16 -5.87 -21.26
CA GLU A 91 -8.81 -7.14 -20.97
C GLU A 91 -8.73 -7.45 -19.47
N ARG A 92 -9.85 -7.94 -18.91
CA ARG A 92 -9.96 -8.32 -17.49
C ARG A 92 -10.13 -9.82 -17.37
N LYS A 93 -9.30 -10.45 -16.53
CA LYS A 93 -9.38 -11.89 -16.23
C LYS A 93 -9.29 -12.14 -14.73
N ASP A 94 -9.87 -13.25 -14.30
CA ASP A 94 -9.60 -13.73 -12.96
C ASP A 94 -8.14 -14.14 -12.84
N VAL A 95 -7.52 -13.79 -11.70
CA VAL A 95 -6.10 -14.07 -11.45
C VAL A 95 -5.79 -15.57 -11.56
N ALA A 96 -6.74 -16.44 -11.17
CA ALA A 96 -6.64 -17.89 -11.30
C ALA A 96 -6.57 -18.42 -12.74
N GLN A 97 -7.00 -17.63 -13.73
CA GLN A 97 -6.96 -18.01 -15.16
C GLN A 97 -5.63 -17.68 -15.83
N LEU A 98 -4.75 -16.98 -15.12
CA LEU A 98 -3.46 -16.61 -15.65
C LEU A 98 -2.45 -17.74 -15.45
N GLU A 99 -1.70 -18.02 -16.50
CA GLU A 99 -0.65 -19.04 -16.54
C GLU A 99 0.71 -18.37 -16.73
N HIS A 100 1.79 -19.09 -16.41
CA HIS A 100 3.16 -18.65 -16.62
C HIS A 100 3.49 -17.28 -15.99
N LEU A 101 3.15 -17.14 -14.71
CA LEU A 101 3.24 -15.86 -14.03
C LEU A 101 4.61 -15.60 -13.41
N VAL A 102 5.25 -14.52 -13.86
CA VAL A 102 6.31 -13.83 -13.14
C VAL A 102 5.72 -12.63 -12.42
N ALA A 103 5.67 -12.65 -11.10
CA ALA A 103 5.18 -11.53 -10.31
C ALA A 103 6.32 -10.63 -9.87
N MET A 104 6.21 -9.33 -10.16
CA MET A 104 7.18 -8.31 -9.75
C MET A 104 6.49 -7.27 -8.87
N ALA A 105 7.14 -6.80 -7.81
CA ALA A 105 6.58 -5.79 -6.92
C ALA A 105 7.65 -4.90 -6.29
N GLY A 106 7.56 -3.59 -6.59
CA GLY A 106 8.35 -2.52 -5.98
C GLY A 106 7.51 -1.69 -5.01
N ILE A 107 7.14 -2.29 -3.89
CA ILE A 107 6.33 -1.69 -2.83
C ILE A 107 7.01 -1.93 -1.48
N GLY A 108 6.62 -1.22 -0.42
CA GLY A 108 7.24 -1.35 0.92
C GLY A 108 7.20 -2.77 1.55
N HIS A 109 6.36 -3.69 1.07
CA HIS A 109 6.36 -5.09 1.49
C HIS A 109 5.93 -6.05 0.35
N PRO A 110 6.84 -6.38 -0.61
CA PRO A 110 6.52 -7.16 -1.79
C PRO A 110 5.89 -8.55 -1.53
N PRO A 111 6.32 -9.33 -0.51
CA PRO A 111 5.64 -10.57 -0.12
C PRO A 111 4.12 -10.49 0.01
N ARG A 112 3.56 -9.35 0.46
CA ARG A 112 2.10 -9.18 0.59
C ARG A 112 1.39 -9.28 -0.77
N PHE A 113 1.99 -8.74 -1.83
CA PHE A 113 1.44 -8.82 -3.18
C PHE A 113 1.47 -10.26 -3.71
N PHE A 114 2.59 -10.96 -3.56
CA PHE A 114 2.71 -12.35 -4.02
C PHE A 114 1.71 -13.28 -3.33
N ALA A 115 1.58 -13.15 -2.00
CA ALA A 115 0.59 -13.91 -1.24
C ALA A 115 -0.85 -13.60 -1.67
N THR A 116 -1.13 -12.35 -2.05
CA THR A 116 -2.46 -11.96 -2.56
C THR A 116 -2.76 -12.66 -3.88
N LEU A 117 -1.81 -12.73 -4.81
CA LEU A 117 -2.00 -13.45 -6.09
C LEU A 117 -2.28 -14.94 -5.86
N GLU A 118 -1.51 -15.59 -4.98
CA GLU A 118 -1.69 -17.00 -4.65
C GLU A 118 -3.04 -17.28 -3.98
N GLN A 119 -3.48 -16.40 -3.07
CA GLN A 119 -4.82 -16.47 -2.46
C GLN A 119 -5.92 -16.33 -3.51
N CYS A 120 -5.67 -15.62 -4.60
CA CYS A 120 -6.56 -15.54 -5.75
C CYS A 120 -6.43 -16.72 -6.73
N GLY A 121 -5.62 -17.74 -6.41
CA GLY A 121 -5.48 -18.96 -7.20
C GLY A 121 -4.35 -18.94 -8.24
N ALA A 122 -3.54 -17.89 -8.31
CA ALA A 122 -2.39 -17.85 -9.21
C ALA A 122 -1.30 -18.86 -8.81
N ARG A 123 -0.62 -19.40 -9.82
CA ARG A 123 0.64 -20.14 -9.65
C ARG A 123 1.78 -19.29 -10.18
N LEU A 124 2.61 -18.78 -9.27
CA LEU A 124 3.74 -17.93 -9.62
C LEU A 124 4.98 -18.79 -9.90
N GLU A 125 5.52 -18.68 -11.11
CA GLU A 125 6.79 -19.32 -11.49
C GLU A 125 7.97 -18.60 -10.84
N LYS A 126 7.87 -17.27 -10.72
CA LYS A 126 8.94 -16.43 -10.18
C LYS A 126 8.38 -15.23 -9.42
N ARG A 127 9.07 -14.86 -8.34
CA ARG A 127 8.77 -13.69 -7.51
C ARG A 127 9.97 -12.76 -7.55
N VAL A 128 9.77 -11.53 -8.02
CA VAL A 128 10.82 -10.52 -8.17
C VAL A 128 10.50 -9.35 -7.24
N PRO A 129 11.08 -9.31 -6.02
CA PRO A 129 11.01 -8.12 -5.19
C PRO A 129 11.88 -7.02 -5.81
N LEU A 130 11.33 -5.83 -5.95
CA LEU A 130 12.02 -4.64 -6.41
C LEU A 130 12.13 -3.64 -5.27
N ALA A 131 13.12 -2.76 -5.32
CA ALA A 131 13.18 -1.64 -4.39
C ALA A 131 12.02 -0.66 -4.66
N ASP A 132 11.58 0.04 -3.61
CA ASP A 132 10.57 1.07 -3.76
C ASP A 132 11.08 2.18 -4.69
N HIS A 133 10.23 2.64 -5.60
CA HIS A 133 10.58 3.58 -6.68
C HIS A 133 11.77 3.16 -7.57
N GLN A 134 12.11 1.87 -7.65
CA GLN A 134 13.16 1.39 -8.56
C GLN A 134 12.80 1.72 -10.02
N ALA A 135 13.66 2.48 -10.69
CA ALA A 135 13.56 2.67 -12.13
C ALA A 135 13.86 1.35 -12.84
N LEU A 136 13.06 1.03 -13.85
CA LEU A 136 13.23 -0.16 -14.68
C LEU A 136 13.38 0.28 -16.14
N VAL A 137 14.32 -0.35 -16.84
CA VAL A 137 14.40 -0.27 -18.31
C VAL A 137 13.86 -1.53 -18.95
N ALA A 138 13.42 -1.44 -20.21
CA ALA A 138 12.76 -2.55 -20.91
C ALA A 138 13.60 -3.84 -20.90
N GLU A 139 14.91 -3.74 -21.14
CA GLU A 139 15.82 -4.88 -21.17
C GLU A 139 15.91 -5.59 -19.81
N GLU A 140 15.81 -4.86 -18.70
CA GLU A 140 15.77 -5.46 -17.37
C GLU A 140 14.48 -6.25 -17.16
N VAL A 141 13.34 -5.68 -17.57
CA VAL A 141 12.04 -6.34 -17.45
C VAL A 141 12.01 -7.62 -18.28
N GLU A 142 12.55 -7.59 -19.50
CA GLU A 142 12.65 -8.78 -20.36
C GLU A 142 13.46 -9.90 -19.69
N ARG A 143 14.63 -9.58 -19.12
CA ARG A 143 15.43 -10.55 -18.37
C ARG A 143 14.71 -11.09 -17.14
N LEU A 144 13.97 -10.23 -16.44
CA LEU A 144 13.22 -10.63 -15.25
C LEU A 144 12.03 -11.53 -15.59
N ALA A 145 11.38 -11.28 -16.73
CA ALA A 145 10.22 -12.03 -17.24
C ALA A 145 10.59 -13.38 -17.89
N ALA A 146 11.86 -13.62 -18.19
CA ALA A 146 12.31 -14.91 -18.69
C ALA A 146 11.99 -16.05 -17.68
N PRO A 147 11.50 -17.21 -18.17
CA PRO A 147 11.31 -18.39 -17.33
C PRO A 147 12.60 -18.80 -16.63
N GLY A 148 12.47 -19.38 -15.43
CA GLY A 148 13.58 -19.96 -14.68
C GLY A 148 13.99 -21.35 -15.16
#